data_AF-A0A2E7LBF9-F1
#
_entry.id   AF-A0A2E7LBF9-F1
#
_cell.length_a   1.000
_cell.length_b   1.000
_cell.length_c   1.000
_cell.angle_alpha   90.00
_cell.angle_beta   90.00
_cell.angle_gamma   90.00
#
_symmetry.space_group_name_H-M   'P 1'
#
loop_
_entity.id
_entity.type
_entity.pdbx_description
1 polymer ?
#
loop_
_entity_poly.entity_id
_entity_poly.type
_entity_poly.pdbx_seq_one_letter_code
_entity_poly.pdbx_strand_id
1 'polypeptide(L)'
;MEVIEEQLKLLKHQIELLRITATDVANLPQHQEQYRALEARWEALTKGFQDLISEAQLERLEPLLSEAADVQNIVVTQVVAFDQLAQLDASLLNPEQRLQRTLQQTDYLLDASSSLLSISGSGLSPLEINVDDAMLTALTQRYDVMNQREQLADTWRQIKFRGDELRSILNLQASQVIRTRPDVNNPFDFTIDEASTSLGVTFDAPLNRRAQRNSYRQSLINYQRALRNLTQVEDNVKFSVRNDLRAIDLGKQTYAISVASAALAKDRVTATELQLSLGVQNIRARDFLESQADYIDALNDVARQHIDFILARMQLFLDLELLTVDNNDFWHELYDESVQPQPQLDPPLPDEPAYGRLTPHMKHSKRIRRMLEVPRGTPQITSPELPESAPAASEATAPD
;
A
#
# COMPACT_ATOMS: atom_id res chain seq x y z
N MET A 1 -47.70 31.56 21.54
CA MET A 1 -48.60 31.48 20.37
C MET A 1 -47.88 30.81 19.20
N GLU A 2 -46.72 31.33 18.79
CA GLU A 2 -45.90 30.78 17.70
C GLU A 2 -45.57 29.27 17.82
N VAL A 3 -45.26 28.80 19.03
CA VAL A 3 -44.97 27.36 19.28
C VAL A 3 -46.16 26.44 18.97
N ILE A 4 -47.38 26.85 19.30
CA ILE A 4 -48.59 26.03 19.07
C ILE A 4 -48.90 25.97 17.57
N GLU A 5 -48.70 27.09 16.87
CA GLU A 5 -48.88 27.16 15.41
C GLU A 5 -47.90 26.23 14.67
N GLU A 6 -46.63 26.23 15.05
CA GLU A 6 -45.63 25.33 14.45
C GLU A 6 -45.90 23.85 14.78
N GLN A 7 -46.40 23.54 15.97
CA GLN A 7 -46.80 22.18 16.32
C GLN A 7 -48.04 21.71 15.55
N LEU A 8 -48.99 22.60 15.25
CA LEU A 8 -50.12 22.29 14.37
C LEU A 8 -49.64 22.04 12.93
N LYS A 9 -48.71 22.86 12.41
CA LYS A 9 -48.09 22.61 11.11
C LYS A 9 -47.40 21.23 11.08
N LEU A 10 -46.69 20.86 12.14
CA LEU A 10 -46.07 19.54 12.26
C LEU A 10 -47.11 18.40 12.24
N LEU A 11 -48.19 18.50 13.03
CA LEU A 11 -49.28 17.53 13.04
C LEU A 11 -49.87 17.29 11.65
N LYS A 12 -50.08 18.37 10.89
CA LYS A 12 -50.57 18.28 9.52
C LYS A 12 -49.65 17.45 8.62
N HIS A 13 -48.34 17.67 8.71
CA HIS A 13 -47.35 16.90 7.93
C HIS A 13 -47.26 15.45 8.39
N GLN A 14 -47.37 15.17 9.70
CA GLN A 14 -47.40 13.80 10.22
C GLN A 14 -48.62 13.03 9.73
N ILE A 15 -49.80 13.64 9.69
CA ILE A 15 -51.02 13.03 9.14
C ILE A 15 -50.87 12.76 7.63
N GLU A 16 -50.24 13.67 6.88
CA GLU A 16 -49.91 13.42 5.47
C GLU A 16 -48.92 12.26 5.29
N LEU A 17 -47.92 12.16 6.17
CA LEU A 17 -46.96 11.07 6.16
C LEU A 17 -47.61 9.72 6.46
N LEU A 18 -48.55 9.65 7.41
CA LEU A 18 -49.33 8.44 7.67
C LEU A 18 -50.15 8.01 6.44
N ARG A 19 -50.73 8.98 5.73
CA ARG A 19 -51.44 8.71 4.46
C ARG A 19 -50.50 8.13 3.39
N ILE A 20 -49.29 8.67 3.25
CA ILE A 20 -48.31 8.20 2.25
C ILE A 20 -47.76 6.81 2.60
N THR A 21 -47.48 6.57 3.88
CA THR A 21 -46.89 5.31 4.36
C THR A 21 -47.91 4.19 4.51
N ALA A 22 -49.20 4.46 4.28
CA ALA A 22 -50.32 3.53 4.48
C ALA A 22 -50.37 2.93 5.90
N THR A 23 -49.94 3.71 6.89
CA THR A 23 -49.96 3.32 8.31
C THR A 23 -51.24 3.86 8.96
N ASP A 24 -51.95 3.01 9.69
CA ASP A 24 -53.23 3.32 10.38
C ASP A 24 -54.32 3.97 9.48
N VAL A 25 -54.47 3.44 8.26
CA VAL A 25 -55.39 3.98 7.23
C VAL A 25 -56.85 4.01 7.68
N ALA A 26 -57.25 3.11 8.59
CA ALA A 26 -58.62 3.02 9.09
C ALA A 26 -59.04 4.24 9.93
N ASN A 27 -58.09 4.86 10.64
CA ASN A 27 -58.36 5.98 11.55
C ASN A 27 -57.98 7.36 10.95
N LEU A 28 -57.40 7.40 9.75
CA LEU A 28 -57.03 8.65 9.06
C LEU A 28 -58.15 9.70 8.98
N PRO A 29 -59.42 9.36 8.67
CA PRO A 29 -60.51 10.34 8.65
C PRO A 29 -60.74 10.96 10.04
N GLN A 30 -60.69 10.14 11.09
CA GLN A 30 -60.87 10.59 12.47
C GLN A 30 -59.73 11.51 12.92
N HIS A 31 -58.49 11.19 12.54
CA HIS A 31 -57.33 12.04 12.82
C HIS A 31 -57.39 13.40 12.10
N GLN A 32 -57.88 13.43 10.86
CA GLN A 32 -58.10 14.67 10.11
C GLN A 32 -59.19 15.55 10.75
N GLU A 33 -60.27 14.94 11.24
CA GLU A 33 -61.31 15.67 11.97
C GLU A 33 -60.80 16.26 13.28
N GLN A 34 -59.99 15.50 14.03
CA GLN A 34 -59.36 15.98 15.27
C GLN A 34 -58.40 17.15 15.01
N TYR A 35 -57.57 17.06 13.97
CA TYR A 35 -56.69 18.16 13.56
C TYR A 35 -57.47 19.42 13.20
N ARG A 36 -58.52 19.30 12.37
CA ARG A 36 -59.37 20.45 11.98
C ARG A 36 -60.06 21.08 13.19
N ALA A 37 -60.49 20.27 14.16
CA ALA A 37 -61.08 20.77 15.39
C ALA A 37 -60.08 21.55 16.24
N LEU A 38 -58.81 21.10 16.30
CA LEU A 38 -57.74 21.80 17.01
C LEU A 38 -57.35 23.10 16.31
N GLU A 39 -57.26 23.09 14.99
CA GLU A 39 -56.98 24.28 14.17
C GLU A 39 -58.08 25.34 14.35
N ALA A 40 -59.35 24.95 14.30
CA ALA A 40 -60.48 25.86 14.55
C ALA A 40 -60.50 26.42 15.98
N ARG A 41 -60.14 25.60 16.98
CA ARG A 41 -59.99 26.06 18.38
C ARG A 41 -58.84 27.06 18.52
N TRP A 42 -57.72 26.81 17.85
CA TRP A 42 -56.58 27.73 17.83
C TRP A 42 -56.91 29.07 17.15
N GLU A 43 -57.65 29.06 16.05
CA GLU A 43 -58.15 30.27 15.38
C GLU A 43 -59.12 31.07 16.26
N ALA A 44 -60.02 30.38 16.97
CA ALA A 44 -60.93 31.02 17.91
C ALA A 44 -60.20 31.65 19.10
N LEU A 45 -59.18 30.97 19.64
CA LEU A 45 -58.30 31.49 20.70
C LEU A 45 -57.51 32.72 20.25
N THR A 46 -56.87 32.64 19.08
CA THR A 46 -56.10 33.77 18.54
C THR A 46 -56.99 34.98 18.27
N LYS A 47 -58.20 34.77 17.75
CA LYS A 47 -59.21 35.83 17.62
C LYS A 47 -59.65 36.37 18.98
N GLY A 48 -59.89 35.51 19.97
CA GLY A 48 -60.21 35.91 21.34
C GLY A 48 -59.13 36.77 22.00
N PHE A 49 -57.84 36.43 21.78
CA PHE A 49 -56.73 37.26 22.22
C PHE A 49 -56.64 38.59 21.45
N GLN A 50 -56.94 38.61 20.15
CA GLN A 50 -57.00 39.86 19.36
C GLN A 50 -58.15 40.78 19.81
N ASP A 51 -59.33 40.22 20.08
CA ASP A 51 -60.49 40.94 20.59
C ASP A 51 -60.23 41.47 22.01
N LEU A 52 -59.48 40.75 22.84
CA LEU A 52 -59.04 41.22 24.16
C LEU A 52 -58.11 42.44 24.04
N ILE A 53 -57.17 42.42 23.08
CA ILE A 53 -56.24 43.52 22.83
C ILE A 53 -56.97 44.76 22.30
N SER A 54 -58.05 44.60 21.53
CA SER A 54 -58.79 45.71 20.93
C SER A 54 -59.87 46.29 21.85
N GLU A 55 -60.53 45.47 22.68
CA GLU A 55 -61.63 45.90 23.56
C GLU A 55 -61.22 46.13 25.03
N ALA A 56 -59.95 45.89 25.39
CA ALA A 56 -59.35 46.10 26.73
C ALA A 56 -60.10 45.40 27.89
N GLN A 57 -60.69 44.23 27.65
CA GLN A 57 -61.44 43.44 28.63
C GLN A 57 -60.53 42.44 29.38
N LEU A 58 -59.85 42.90 30.43
CA LEU A 58 -58.91 42.10 31.23
C LEU A 58 -59.54 40.88 31.94
N GLU A 59 -60.85 40.89 32.20
CA GLU A 59 -61.57 39.79 32.88
C GLU A 59 -61.61 38.49 32.06
N ARG A 60 -61.36 38.56 30.75
CA ARG A 60 -61.36 37.38 29.85
C ARG A 60 -59.97 36.78 29.64
N LEU A 61 -58.93 37.33 30.25
CA LEU A 61 -57.55 36.87 30.08
C LEU A 61 -57.31 35.50 30.71
N GLU A 62 -57.77 35.30 31.94
CA GLU A 62 -57.60 34.04 32.68
C GLU A 62 -58.24 32.83 31.98
N PRO A 63 -59.52 32.87 31.53
CA PRO A 63 -60.11 31.75 30.81
C PRO A 63 -59.41 31.47 29.46
N LEU A 64 -58.98 32.51 28.73
CA LEU A 64 -58.25 32.34 27.47
C LEU A 64 -56.86 31.73 27.68
N LEU A 65 -56.17 32.07 28.77
CA LEU A 65 -54.89 31.46 29.12
C LEU A 65 -55.04 30.00 29.52
N SER A 66 -56.09 29.63 30.27
CA SER A 66 -56.38 28.22 30.57
C SER A 66 -56.70 27.43 29.30
N GLU A 67 -57.52 27.99 28.41
CA GLU A 67 -57.89 27.33 27.17
C GLU A 67 -56.68 27.20 26.22
N ALA A 68 -55.76 28.17 26.19
CA ALA A 68 -54.50 28.07 25.47
C ALA A 68 -53.59 26.96 26.02
N ALA A 69 -53.50 26.81 27.35
CA ALA A 69 -52.74 25.74 27.98
C ALA A 69 -53.34 24.35 27.68
N ASP A 70 -54.67 24.24 27.67
CA ASP A 70 -55.37 23.01 27.32
C ASP A 70 -55.13 22.63 25.86
N VAL A 71 -55.24 23.58 24.93
CA VAL A 71 -54.93 23.36 23.51
C VAL A 71 -53.46 22.94 23.33
N GLN A 72 -52.52 23.58 24.03
CA GLN A 72 -51.11 23.20 23.99
C GLN A 72 -50.88 21.76 24.46
N ASN A 73 -51.49 21.36 25.57
CA ASN A 73 -51.36 20.00 26.10
C ASN A 73 -51.93 18.96 25.14
N ILE A 74 -53.07 19.24 24.51
CA ILE A 74 -53.68 18.33 23.53
C ILE A 74 -52.80 18.22 22.29
N VAL A 75 -52.31 19.33 21.75
CA VAL A 75 -51.44 19.36 20.57
C VAL A 75 -50.14 18.58 20.83
N VAL A 76 -49.47 18.82 21.95
CA VAL A 76 -48.24 18.09 22.32
C VAL A 76 -48.51 16.59 22.46
N THR A 77 -49.60 16.21 23.12
CA THR A 77 -49.96 14.79 23.30
C THR A 77 -50.22 14.12 21.96
N GLN A 78 -50.91 14.79 21.04
CA GLN A 78 -51.18 14.27 19.70
C GLN A 78 -49.89 14.14 18.88
N VAL A 79 -48.99 15.14 18.89
CA VAL A 79 -47.71 15.08 18.17
C VAL A 79 -46.92 13.84 18.57
N VAL A 80 -46.81 13.58 19.88
CA VAL A 80 -46.09 12.41 20.41
C VAL A 80 -46.75 11.10 20.00
N ALA A 81 -48.10 11.04 20.01
CA ALA A 81 -48.81 9.84 19.58
C ALA A 81 -48.62 9.56 18.07
N PHE A 82 -48.62 10.61 17.24
CA PHE A 82 -48.40 10.48 15.80
C PHE A 82 -46.94 10.14 15.45
N ASP A 83 -45.97 10.63 16.20
CA ASP A 83 -44.56 10.24 16.05
C ASP A 83 -44.36 8.74 16.31
N GLN A 84 -45.02 8.19 17.33
CA GLN A 84 -45.00 6.75 17.62
C GLN A 84 -45.63 5.93 16.48
N LEU A 85 -46.76 6.39 15.93
CA LEU A 85 -47.44 5.72 14.81
C LEU A 85 -46.63 5.79 13.51
N ALA A 86 -45.92 6.90 13.27
CA ALA A 86 -45.12 7.11 12.08
C ALA A 86 -43.73 6.43 12.14
N GLN A 87 -43.39 5.76 13.25
CA GLN A 87 -42.04 5.21 13.51
C GLN A 87 -40.92 6.24 13.32
N LEU A 88 -41.23 7.52 13.50
CA LEU A 88 -40.24 8.59 13.49
C LEU A 88 -39.55 8.54 14.86
N ASP A 89 -38.29 8.11 14.83
CA ASP A 89 -37.45 7.74 15.98
C ASP A 89 -37.48 8.80 17.12
N ALA A 90 -38.37 8.60 18.11
CA ALA A 90 -38.51 9.46 19.30
C ALA A 90 -37.21 9.56 20.14
N SER A 91 -36.24 8.69 19.84
CA SER A 91 -34.89 8.67 20.41
C SER A 91 -34.04 9.89 20.04
N LEU A 92 -34.43 10.68 19.03
CA LEU A 92 -33.72 11.92 18.66
C LEU A 92 -34.13 13.15 19.48
N LEU A 93 -35.25 13.08 20.23
CA LEU A 93 -35.83 14.24 20.90
C LEU A 93 -35.48 14.31 22.40
N ASN A 94 -35.35 13.17 23.09
CA ASN A 94 -34.98 13.16 24.51
C ASN A 94 -33.45 13.22 24.69
N PRO A 95 -32.88 14.30 25.27
CA PRO A 95 -31.43 14.44 25.45
C PRO A 95 -30.83 13.33 26.33
N GLU A 96 -31.56 12.81 27.32
CA GLU A 96 -31.06 11.73 28.19
C GLU A 96 -30.97 10.39 27.46
N GLN A 97 -31.97 10.05 26.65
CA GLN A 97 -31.98 8.81 25.87
C GLN A 97 -30.95 8.85 24.73
N ARG A 98 -30.70 10.04 24.13
CA ARG A 98 -29.58 10.24 23.21
C ARG A 98 -28.24 9.97 23.89
N LEU A 99 -28.02 10.57 25.06
CA LEU A 99 -26.79 10.36 25.82
C LEU A 99 -26.60 8.88 26.16
N GLN A 100 -27.65 8.19 26.64
CA GLN A 100 -27.58 6.76 26.95
C GLN A 100 -27.25 5.90 25.72
N ARG A 101 -27.86 6.17 24.56
CA ARG A 101 -27.53 5.45 23.32
C ARG A 101 -26.10 5.72 22.88
N THR A 102 -25.64 6.97 22.94
CA THR A 102 -24.27 7.32 22.60
C THR A 102 -23.30 6.58 23.52
N LEU A 103 -23.53 6.59 24.84
CA LEU A 103 -22.71 5.86 25.80
C LEU A 103 -22.69 4.35 25.52
N GLN A 104 -23.83 3.73 25.25
CA GLN A 104 -23.89 2.30 24.90
C GLN A 104 -23.15 1.98 23.59
N GLN A 105 -23.25 2.85 22.59
CA GLN A 105 -22.48 2.69 21.36
C GLN A 105 -20.99 2.86 21.61
N THR A 106 -20.59 3.83 22.44
CA THR A 106 -19.20 4.04 22.82
C THR A 106 -18.65 2.83 23.58
N ASP A 107 -19.38 2.29 24.55
CA ASP A 107 -19.00 1.08 25.30
C ASP A 107 -18.83 -0.13 24.38
N TYR A 108 -19.76 -0.35 23.45
CA TYR A 108 -19.63 -1.43 22.47
C TYR A 108 -18.38 -1.28 21.59
N LEU A 109 -18.07 -0.06 21.13
CA LEU A 109 -16.87 0.21 20.33
C LEU A 109 -15.58 0.06 21.15
N LEU A 110 -15.62 0.41 22.43
CA LEU A 110 -14.52 0.23 23.39
C LEU A 110 -14.24 -1.25 23.68
N ASP A 111 -15.28 -2.06 23.85
CA ASP A 111 -15.14 -3.51 24.03
C ASP A 111 -14.67 -4.20 22.75
N ALA A 112 -15.20 -3.80 21.59
CA ALA A 112 -14.77 -4.34 20.30
C ALA A 112 -13.29 -4.01 20.02
N SER A 113 -12.87 -2.76 20.24
CA SER A 113 -11.48 -2.33 20.05
C SER A 113 -10.53 -2.99 21.04
N SER A 114 -10.89 -3.09 22.32
CA SER A 114 -10.07 -3.79 23.31
C SER A 114 -9.95 -5.29 23.04
N SER A 115 -11.02 -5.93 22.56
CA SER A 115 -11.01 -7.33 22.13
C SER A 115 -10.07 -7.55 20.94
N LEU A 116 -10.11 -6.67 19.93
CA LEU A 116 -9.19 -6.73 18.78
C LEU A 116 -7.73 -6.58 19.21
N LEU A 117 -7.44 -5.68 20.17
CA LEU A 117 -6.08 -5.52 20.71
C LEU A 117 -5.64 -6.68 21.59
N SER A 118 -6.57 -7.34 22.30
CA SER A 118 -6.26 -8.53 23.10
C SER A 118 -5.86 -9.74 22.25
N ILE A 119 -6.39 -9.85 21.02
CA ILE A 119 -5.99 -10.85 20.03
C ILE A 119 -4.53 -10.62 19.59
N SER A 120 -4.09 -9.37 19.52
CA SER A 120 -2.69 -8.98 19.31
C SER A 120 -1.82 -9.06 20.58
N GLY A 121 -2.35 -9.58 21.69
CA GLY A 121 -1.77 -9.49 23.05
C GLY A 121 -0.49 -10.30 23.31
N SER A 122 -0.03 -11.12 22.37
CA SER A 122 1.39 -11.52 22.36
C SER A 122 2.18 -10.37 21.75
N GLY A 123 2.80 -9.52 22.56
CA GLY A 123 3.51 -8.33 22.08
C GLY A 123 4.40 -8.59 20.86
N LEU A 124 4.60 -7.54 20.04
CA LEU A 124 5.27 -7.63 18.74
C LEU A 124 6.53 -8.51 18.79
N SER A 125 6.55 -9.51 17.92
CA SER A 125 7.68 -10.43 17.78
C SER A 125 8.94 -9.64 17.41
N PRO A 126 10.04 -9.72 18.20
CA PRO A 126 11.30 -9.09 17.81
C PRO A 126 11.78 -9.66 16.48
N LEU A 127 12.30 -8.80 15.61
CA LEU A 127 13.01 -9.25 14.43
C LEU A 127 14.45 -9.62 14.82
N GLU A 128 14.84 -10.87 14.62
CA GLU A 128 16.16 -11.39 14.98
C GLU A 128 16.99 -11.63 13.72
N ILE A 129 17.56 -10.56 13.15
CA ILE A 129 18.54 -10.64 12.07
C ILE A 129 19.69 -9.69 12.34
N ASN A 130 20.92 -10.15 12.09
CA ASN A 130 22.08 -9.29 12.15
C ASN A 130 22.05 -8.28 10.99
N VAL A 131 22.40 -7.02 11.26
CA VAL A 131 22.43 -5.96 10.25
C VAL A 131 23.35 -6.33 9.07
N ASP A 132 24.50 -6.94 9.34
CA ASP A 132 25.45 -7.37 8.31
C ASP A 132 24.90 -8.52 7.47
N ASP A 133 24.23 -9.49 8.09
CA ASP A 133 23.61 -10.61 7.39
C ASP A 133 22.42 -10.15 6.52
N ALA A 134 21.61 -9.20 7.03
CA ALA A 134 20.53 -8.58 6.26
C ALA A 134 21.08 -7.82 5.04
N MET A 135 22.14 -7.02 5.23
CA MET A 135 22.78 -6.29 4.12
C MET A 135 23.38 -7.25 3.08
N LEU A 136 24.07 -8.31 3.52
CA LEU A 136 24.63 -9.30 2.62
C LEU A 136 23.54 -10.01 1.82
N THR A 137 22.45 -10.41 2.49
CA THR A 137 21.28 -11.03 1.86
C THR A 137 20.65 -10.11 0.82
N ALA A 138 20.49 -8.82 1.13
CA ALA A 138 19.99 -7.85 0.15
C ALA A 138 20.91 -7.74 -1.07
N LEU A 139 22.24 -7.68 -0.86
CA LEU A 139 23.20 -7.57 -1.96
C LEU A 139 23.34 -8.82 -2.82
N THR A 140 22.91 -9.99 -2.32
CA THR A 140 22.96 -11.27 -3.03
C THR A 140 21.65 -11.59 -3.73
N GLN A 141 20.50 -11.34 -3.09
CA GLN A 141 19.18 -11.71 -3.62
C GLN A 141 18.56 -10.66 -4.54
N ARG A 142 18.83 -9.37 -4.32
CA ARG A 142 18.17 -8.29 -5.06
C ARG A 142 18.40 -8.33 -6.56
N TYR A 143 17.31 -8.45 -7.32
CA TYR A 143 17.35 -8.52 -8.78
C TYR A 143 17.78 -7.19 -9.43
N ASP A 144 17.50 -6.05 -8.81
CA ASP A 144 17.95 -4.74 -9.32
C ASP A 144 19.48 -4.60 -9.27
N VAL A 145 20.12 -5.06 -8.18
CA VAL A 145 21.58 -5.13 -8.05
C VAL A 145 22.16 -6.10 -9.08
N MET A 146 21.53 -7.26 -9.29
CA MET A 146 21.96 -8.23 -10.31
C MET A 146 21.92 -7.63 -11.72
N ASN A 147 20.85 -6.93 -12.07
CA ASN A 147 20.74 -6.22 -13.35
C ASN A 147 21.83 -5.16 -13.50
N GLN A 148 22.17 -4.43 -12.43
CA GLN A 148 23.25 -3.44 -12.46
C GLN A 148 24.64 -4.08 -12.64
N ARG A 149 24.87 -5.26 -12.05
CA ARG A 149 26.08 -6.07 -12.25
C ARG A 149 26.18 -6.59 -13.69
N GLU A 150 25.08 -6.99 -14.29
CA GLU A 150 25.02 -7.39 -15.71
C GLU A 150 25.41 -6.23 -16.62
N GLN A 151 24.85 -5.04 -16.41
CA GLN A 151 25.20 -3.85 -17.18
C GLN A 151 26.70 -3.53 -17.09
N LEU A 152 27.31 -3.69 -15.91
CA LEU A 152 28.75 -3.53 -15.76
C LEU A 152 29.52 -4.55 -16.62
N ALA A 153 29.14 -5.83 -16.56
CA ALA A 153 29.74 -6.88 -17.38
C ALA A 153 29.61 -6.59 -18.88
N ASP A 154 28.48 -6.05 -19.33
CA ASP A 154 28.27 -5.63 -20.71
C ASP A 154 29.17 -4.47 -21.12
N THR A 155 29.33 -3.45 -20.27
CA THR A 155 30.27 -2.36 -20.57
C THR A 155 31.71 -2.86 -20.64
N TRP A 156 32.07 -3.87 -19.84
CA TRP A 156 33.37 -4.53 -19.94
C TRP A 156 33.54 -5.30 -21.26
N ARG A 157 32.50 -6.04 -21.71
CA ARG A 157 32.50 -6.69 -23.04
C ARG A 157 32.62 -5.69 -24.17
N GLN A 158 31.98 -4.52 -24.06
CA GLN A 158 32.09 -3.45 -25.05
C GLN A 158 33.52 -2.92 -25.18
N ILE A 159 34.32 -2.88 -24.11
CA ILE A 159 35.75 -2.52 -24.21
C ILE A 159 36.47 -3.48 -25.16
N LYS A 160 36.20 -4.78 -25.04
CA LYS A 160 36.79 -5.80 -25.92
C LYS A 160 36.32 -5.60 -27.37
N PHE A 161 35.02 -5.40 -27.59
CA PHE A 161 34.46 -5.17 -28.92
C PHE A 161 35.08 -3.94 -29.61
N ARG A 162 35.13 -2.80 -28.92
CA ARG A 162 35.76 -1.57 -29.45
C ARG A 162 37.28 -1.70 -29.57
N GLY A 163 37.91 -2.52 -28.76
CA GLY A 163 39.33 -2.85 -28.87
C GLY A 163 39.63 -3.68 -30.12
N ASP A 164 38.73 -4.60 -30.50
CA ASP A 164 38.86 -5.39 -31.72
C ASP A 164 38.65 -4.54 -32.99
N GLU A 165 37.85 -3.47 -32.94
CA GLU A 165 37.73 -2.47 -34.02
C GLU A 165 39.04 -1.72 -34.31
N LEU A 166 40.03 -1.73 -33.40
CA LEU A 166 41.35 -1.14 -33.65
C LEU A 166 42.27 -2.07 -34.44
N ARG A 167 41.90 -3.33 -34.58
CA ARG A 167 42.68 -4.35 -35.31
C ARG A 167 42.39 -4.28 -36.81
N SER A 168 43.21 -4.98 -37.57
CA SER A 168 42.97 -5.20 -39.00
C SER A 168 41.78 -6.14 -39.20
N ILE A 169 41.00 -5.91 -40.26
CA ILE A 169 39.85 -6.75 -40.61
C ILE A 169 40.13 -7.41 -41.96
N LEU A 170 40.02 -8.73 -42.03
CA LEU A 170 40.07 -9.48 -43.28
C LEU A 170 38.69 -10.06 -43.54
N ASN A 171 38.03 -9.57 -44.58
CA ASN A 171 36.72 -10.07 -45.00
C ASN A 171 36.91 -10.98 -46.22
N LEU A 172 36.41 -12.20 -46.13
CA LEU A 172 36.32 -13.16 -47.23
C LEU A 172 34.85 -13.29 -47.61
N GLN A 173 34.48 -12.87 -48.82
CA GLN A 173 33.15 -13.07 -49.36
C GLN A 173 33.22 -14.13 -50.45
N ALA A 174 32.35 -15.14 -50.36
CA ALA A 174 32.15 -16.12 -51.42
C ALA A 174 30.67 -16.09 -51.78
N SER A 175 30.35 -15.88 -53.05
CA SER A 175 28.98 -15.89 -53.56
C SER A 175 28.88 -16.84 -54.74
N GLN A 176 27.86 -17.70 -54.68
CA GLN A 176 27.49 -18.63 -55.74
C GLN A 176 26.08 -18.28 -56.21
N VAL A 177 25.94 -17.93 -57.48
CA VAL A 177 24.64 -17.72 -58.11
C VAL A 177 24.42 -18.82 -59.13
N ILE A 178 23.40 -19.64 -58.90
CA ILE A 178 22.97 -20.67 -59.85
C ILE A 178 21.74 -20.15 -60.57
N ARG A 179 21.74 -20.16 -61.90
CA ARG A 179 20.64 -19.68 -62.73
C ARG A 179 20.02 -20.84 -63.50
N THR A 180 18.75 -20.66 -63.87
CA THR A 180 18.07 -21.50 -64.84
C THR A 180 18.38 -21.01 -66.23
N ARG A 181 18.50 -21.95 -67.16
CA ARG A 181 18.72 -21.69 -68.58
C ARG A 181 17.74 -20.65 -69.14
N PRO A 182 18.21 -19.54 -69.73
CA PRO A 182 17.34 -18.47 -70.22
C PRO A 182 16.57 -18.88 -71.49
N ASP A 183 16.98 -19.95 -72.16
CA ASP A 183 16.37 -20.51 -73.37
C ASP A 183 15.28 -21.56 -73.07
N VAL A 184 15.11 -21.98 -71.82
CA VAL A 184 14.13 -23.00 -71.41
C VAL A 184 13.19 -22.43 -70.35
N ASN A 185 11.88 -22.43 -70.62
CA ASN A 185 10.86 -22.02 -69.65
C ASN A 185 10.59 -23.13 -68.61
N ASN A 186 11.64 -23.58 -67.92
CA ASN A 186 11.56 -24.56 -66.84
C ASN A 186 12.14 -23.97 -65.55
N PRO A 187 11.30 -23.53 -64.60
CA PRO A 187 11.74 -22.83 -63.39
C PRO A 187 12.53 -23.71 -62.39
N PHE A 188 12.67 -25.01 -62.64
CA PHE A 188 13.43 -25.94 -61.80
C PHE A 188 14.67 -26.55 -62.50
N ASP A 189 15.00 -26.12 -63.72
CA ASP A 189 16.20 -26.58 -64.44
C ASP A 189 17.43 -25.74 -64.04
N PHE A 190 17.91 -25.94 -62.82
CA PHE A 190 19.12 -25.30 -62.32
C PHE A 190 20.35 -25.95 -62.94
N THR A 191 21.16 -25.18 -63.66
CA THR A 191 22.34 -25.72 -64.35
C THR A 191 23.62 -25.17 -63.73
N ILE A 192 24.62 -26.05 -63.56
CA ILE A 192 25.93 -25.67 -63.04
C ILE A 192 26.73 -24.88 -64.09
N ASP A 193 26.47 -25.12 -65.38
CA ASP A 193 27.13 -24.44 -66.49
C ASP A 193 26.84 -22.94 -66.54
N GLU A 194 25.69 -22.51 -66.01
CA GLU A 194 25.32 -21.09 -65.86
C GLU A 194 25.56 -20.55 -64.45
N ALA A 195 26.27 -21.31 -63.63
CA ALA A 195 26.55 -20.91 -62.27
C ALA A 195 27.76 -19.95 -62.22
N SER A 196 27.58 -18.81 -61.56
CA SER A 196 28.63 -17.81 -61.36
C SER A 196 29.13 -17.88 -59.92
N THR A 197 30.43 -18.18 -59.76
CA THR A 197 31.14 -18.12 -58.48
C THR A 197 31.95 -16.83 -58.42
N SER A 198 31.80 -16.05 -57.35
CA SER A 198 32.65 -14.88 -57.08
C SER A 198 33.29 -15.00 -55.69
N LEU A 199 34.61 -14.76 -55.64
CA LEU A 199 35.38 -14.71 -54.40
C LEU A 199 35.97 -13.31 -54.24
N GLY A 200 35.59 -12.62 -53.17
CA GLY A 200 36.12 -11.31 -52.79
C GLY A 200 36.95 -11.41 -51.52
N VAL A 201 38.14 -10.82 -51.51
CA VAL A 201 38.94 -10.64 -50.30
C VAL A 201 39.14 -9.15 -50.08
N THR A 202 38.70 -8.64 -48.93
CA THR A 202 38.93 -7.24 -48.53
C THR A 202 39.79 -7.22 -47.28
N PHE A 203 40.97 -6.60 -47.36
CA PHE A 203 41.83 -6.37 -46.19
C PHE A 203 41.81 -4.89 -45.82
N ASP A 204 41.39 -4.61 -44.59
CA ASP A 204 41.36 -3.28 -44.00
C ASP A 204 42.51 -3.15 -42.99
N ALA A 205 43.56 -2.42 -43.38
CA ALA A 205 44.75 -2.19 -42.58
C ALA A 205 44.46 -1.19 -41.43
N PRO A 206 45.16 -1.27 -40.29
CA PRO A 206 44.88 -0.43 -39.13
C PRO A 206 45.58 0.94 -39.24
N LEU A 207 45.46 1.60 -40.39
CA LEU A 207 46.09 2.90 -40.65
C LEU A 207 45.12 4.03 -40.29
N ASN A 208 45.57 4.97 -39.45
CA ASN A 208 44.84 6.19 -39.06
C ASN A 208 43.40 5.98 -38.53
N ARG A 209 43.23 5.18 -37.48
CA ARG A 209 41.92 4.90 -36.83
C ARG A 209 41.56 5.87 -35.68
N ARG A 210 41.56 7.18 -35.95
CA ARG A 210 41.30 8.21 -34.91
C ARG A 210 39.89 8.11 -34.32
N ALA A 211 38.88 7.86 -35.14
CA ALA A 211 37.50 7.72 -34.69
C ALA A 211 37.33 6.50 -33.77
N GLN A 212 37.84 5.33 -34.18
CA GLN A 212 37.79 4.09 -33.41
C GLN A 212 38.56 4.22 -32.09
N ARG A 213 39.71 4.90 -32.09
CA ARG A 213 40.46 5.19 -30.85
C ARG A 213 39.64 6.03 -29.87
N ASN A 214 38.91 7.03 -30.37
CA ASN A 214 38.04 7.84 -29.53
C ASN A 214 36.88 6.99 -28.99
N SER A 215 36.27 6.12 -29.80
CA SER A 215 35.25 5.16 -29.36
C SER A 215 35.77 4.19 -28.29
N TYR A 216 37.00 3.70 -28.42
CA TYR A 216 37.65 2.86 -27.41
C TYR A 216 37.92 3.62 -26.10
N ARG A 217 38.38 4.87 -26.18
CA ARG A 217 38.52 5.71 -24.97
C ARG A 217 37.16 5.96 -24.31
N GLN A 218 36.12 6.18 -25.10
CA GLN A 218 34.76 6.35 -24.60
C GLN A 218 34.26 5.09 -23.89
N SER A 219 34.55 3.88 -24.39
CA SER A 219 34.14 2.64 -23.72
C SER A 219 34.84 2.45 -22.37
N LEU A 220 36.11 2.83 -22.24
CA LEU A 220 36.81 2.84 -20.95
C LEU A 220 36.16 3.82 -19.95
N ILE A 221 35.80 5.03 -20.39
CA ILE A 221 35.11 6.02 -19.54
C ILE A 221 33.73 5.50 -19.13
N ASN A 222 33.00 4.88 -20.06
CA ASN A 222 31.67 4.32 -19.81
C ASN A 222 31.73 3.19 -18.78
N TYR A 223 32.71 2.28 -18.87
CA TYR A 223 32.94 1.24 -17.87
C TYR A 223 33.21 1.83 -16.47
N GLN A 224 34.07 2.85 -16.38
CA GLN A 224 34.34 3.52 -15.11
C GLN A 224 33.10 4.23 -14.53
N ARG A 225 32.22 4.77 -15.40
CA ARG A 225 30.93 5.33 -14.99
C ARG A 225 29.99 4.23 -14.49
N ALA A 226 29.89 3.11 -15.20
CA ALA A 226 29.07 1.97 -14.81
C ALA A 226 29.53 1.36 -13.48
N LEU A 227 30.85 1.28 -13.25
CA LEU A 227 31.41 0.83 -11.97
C LEU A 227 30.97 1.73 -10.82
N ARG A 228 31.07 3.05 -10.98
CA ARG A 228 30.59 4.01 -9.96
C ARG A 228 29.09 3.92 -9.73
N ASN A 229 28.31 3.68 -10.78
CA ASN A 229 26.87 3.46 -10.65
C ASN A 229 26.58 2.20 -9.83
N LEU A 230 27.25 1.08 -10.11
CA LEU A 230 27.13 -0.15 -9.31
C LEU A 230 27.46 0.10 -7.84
N THR A 231 28.58 0.76 -7.53
CA THR A 231 28.95 1.09 -6.15
C THR A 231 27.88 1.94 -5.46
N GLN A 232 27.33 2.94 -6.17
CA GLN A 232 26.26 3.78 -5.63
C GLN A 232 24.97 2.98 -5.35
N VAL A 233 24.59 2.06 -6.24
CA VAL A 233 23.44 1.18 -6.04
C VAL A 233 23.67 0.27 -4.82
N GLU A 234 24.84 -0.36 -4.71
CA GLU A 234 25.18 -1.22 -3.57
C GLU A 234 25.16 -0.45 -2.25
N ASP A 235 25.66 0.80 -2.21
CA ASP A 235 25.65 1.62 -1.00
C ASP A 235 24.23 2.12 -0.64
N ASN A 236 23.41 2.44 -1.63
CA ASN A 236 22.00 2.79 -1.41
C ASN A 236 21.22 1.61 -0.82
N VAL A 237 21.43 0.39 -1.33
CA VAL A 237 20.81 -0.83 -0.79
C VAL A 237 21.21 -1.05 0.66
N LYS A 238 22.51 -0.96 0.98
CA LYS A 238 22.99 -1.08 2.38
C LYS A 238 22.37 -0.02 3.29
N PHE A 239 22.20 1.21 2.79
CA PHE A 239 21.58 2.29 3.56
C PHE A 239 20.09 2.06 3.78
N SER A 240 19.35 1.60 2.76
CA SER A 240 17.92 1.26 2.86
C SER A 240 17.71 0.20 3.95
N VAL A 241 18.37 -0.94 3.84
CA VAL A 241 18.23 -2.07 4.79
C VAL A 241 18.52 -1.64 6.23
N ARG A 242 19.55 -0.80 6.45
CA ARG A 242 19.82 -0.26 7.80
C ARG A 242 18.70 0.64 8.32
N ASN A 243 18.08 1.43 7.45
CA ASN A 243 16.95 2.28 7.84
C ASN A 243 15.71 1.45 8.11
N ASP A 244 15.46 0.40 7.32
CA ASP A 244 14.32 -0.51 7.51
C ASP A 244 14.41 -1.20 8.87
N LEU A 245 15.58 -1.75 9.22
CA LEU A 245 15.83 -2.36 10.53
C LEU A 245 15.63 -1.35 11.68
N ARG A 246 16.16 -0.13 11.53
CA ARG A 246 15.97 0.94 12.54
C ARG A 246 14.52 1.37 12.66
N ALA A 247 13.78 1.43 11.55
CA ALA A 247 12.37 1.79 11.54
C ALA A 247 11.53 0.72 12.25
N ILE A 248 11.83 -0.56 12.05
CA ILE A 248 11.19 -1.68 12.76
C ILE A 248 11.47 -1.60 14.27
N ASP A 249 12.73 -1.39 14.67
CA ASP A 249 13.11 -1.24 16.08
C ASP A 249 12.40 -0.04 16.74
N LEU A 250 12.36 1.10 16.04
CA LEU A 250 11.64 2.29 16.52
C LEU A 250 10.13 2.05 16.59
N GLY A 251 9.54 1.38 15.59
CA GLY A 251 8.13 1.03 15.54
C GLY A 251 7.73 0.16 16.73
N LYS A 252 8.58 -0.81 17.10
CA LYS A 252 8.38 -1.65 18.28
C LYS A 252 8.32 -0.84 19.58
N GLN A 253 9.25 0.09 19.76
CA GLN A 253 9.27 0.96 20.94
C GLN A 253 8.06 1.90 20.97
N THR A 254 7.73 2.50 19.83
CA THR A 254 6.57 3.40 19.70
C THR A 254 5.27 2.67 19.99
N TYR A 255 5.09 1.45 19.46
CA TYR A 255 3.95 0.61 19.78
C TYR A 255 3.82 0.32 21.28
N ALA A 256 4.92 -0.05 21.96
CA ALA A 256 4.90 -0.30 23.40
C ALA A 256 4.49 0.95 24.21
N ILE A 257 4.96 2.13 23.79
CA ILE A 257 4.56 3.42 24.38
C ILE A 257 3.07 3.69 24.14
N SER A 258 2.56 3.45 22.93
CA SER A 258 1.14 3.61 22.61
C SER A 258 0.26 2.68 23.44
N VAL A 259 0.67 1.42 23.63
CA VAL A 259 -0.07 0.46 24.48
C VAL A 259 -0.12 0.94 25.94
N ALA A 260 1.01 1.40 26.48
CA ALA A 260 1.05 1.97 27.84
C ALA A 260 0.19 3.23 27.96
N SER A 261 0.16 4.06 26.91
CA SER A 261 -0.65 5.28 26.87
C SER A 261 -2.14 4.98 26.81
N ALA A 262 -2.55 3.97 26.04
CA ALA A 262 -3.92 3.48 25.99
C ALA A 262 -4.37 2.88 27.33
N ALA A 263 -3.50 2.12 28.01
CA ALA A 263 -3.77 1.62 29.36
C ALA A 263 -3.99 2.76 30.36
N LEU A 264 -3.13 3.79 30.34
CA LEU A 264 -3.28 4.97 31.19
C LEU A 264 -4.57 5.75 30.88
N ALA A 265 -4.93 5.88 29.59
CA ALA A 265 -6.17 6.53 29.19
C ALA A 265 -7.40 5.75 29.68
N LYS A 266 -7.38 4.41 29.62
CA LYS A 266 -8.42 3.55 30.21
C LYS A 266 -8.56 3.77 31.72
N ASP A 267 -7.45 3.80 32.46
CA ASP A 267 -7.47 4.04 33.91
C ASP A 267 -8.08 5.42 34.23
N ARG A 268 -7.85 6.43 33.38
CA ARG A 268 -8.48 7.75 33.52
C ARG A 268 -9.99 7.68 33.31
N VAL A 269 -10.48 6.95 32.32
CA VAL A 269 -11.93 6.74 32.10
C VAL A 269 -12.58 6.11 33.33
N THR A 270 -11.97 5.07 33.89
CA THR A 270 -12.47 4.42 35.11
C THR A 270 -12.45 5.36 36.32
N ALA A 271 -11.41 6.19 36.44
CA ALA A 271 -11.30 7.16 37.52
C ALA A 271 -12.34 8.29 37.41
N THR A 272 -12.56 8.83 36.21
CA THR A 272 -13.55 9.91 35.97
C THR A 272 -14.97 9.39 36.14
N GLU A 273 -15.27 8.16 35.70
CA GLU A 273 -16.54 7.48 35.95
C GLU A 273 -16.83 7.32 37.46
N LEU A 274 -15.84 6.84 38.23
CA LEU A 274 -15.98 6.69 39.68
C LEU A 274 -16.18 8.06 40.37
N GLN A 275 -15.44 9.08 39.98
CA GLN A 275 -15.59 10.42 40.55
C GLN A 275 -16.96 11.04 40.23
N LEU A 276 -17.48 10.80 39.02
CA LEU A 276 -18.81 11.25 38.61
C LEU A 276 -19.90 10.54 39.42
N SER A 277 -19.80 9.21 39.60
CA SER A 277 -20.77 8.43 40.38
C SER A 277 -20.77 8.76 41.87
N LEU A 278 -19.61 9.14 42.42
CA LEU A 278 -19.46 9.60 43.81
C LEU A 278 -19.83 11.09 44.01
N GLY A 279 -20.14 11.83 42.94
CA GLY A 279 -20.52 13.24 43.02
C GLY A 279 -19.39 14.17 43.48
N VAL A 280 -18.13 13.87 43.11
CA VAL A 280 -16.97 14.70 43.46
C VAL A 280 -17.14 16.12 42.88
N GLN A 281 -16.93 17.13 43.71
CA GLN A 281 -17.03 18.52 43.27
C GLN A 281 -16.04 18.81 42.12
N ASN A 282 -16.52 19.49 41.08
CA ASN A 282 -15.80 19.88 39.84
C ASN A 282 -15.68 18.83 38.73
N ILE A 283 -16.16 17.60 38.90
CA ILE A 283 -16.27 16.63 37.80
C ILE A 283 -17.67 16.69 37.20
N ARG A 284 -17.75 16.80 35.87
CA ARG A 284 -18.99 16.88 35.09
C ARG A 284 -19.05 15.75 34.08
N ALA A 285 -20.25 15.49 33.56
CA ALA A 285 -20.45 14.51 32.48
C ALA A 285 -19.58 14.80 31.23
N ARG A 286 -19.23 16.06 30.98
CA ARG A 286 -18.30 16.45 29.91
C ARG A 286 -16.90 15.86 30.11
N ASP A 287 -16.37 15.86 31.33
CA ASP A 287 -15.01 15.39 31.61
C ASP A 287 -14.90 13.87 31.39
N PHE A 288 -15.98 13.14 31.68
CA PHE A 288 -16.10 11.72 31.36
C PHE A 288 -16.10 11.48 29.84
N LEU A 289 -16.90 12.24 29.07
CA LEU A 289 -16.91 12.13 27.61
C LEU A 289 -15.55 12.48 26.99
N GLU A 290 -14.85 13.48 27.53
CA GLU A 290 -13.49 13.84 27.11
C GLU A 290 -12.51 12.69 27.37
N SER A 291 -12.55 12.08 28.57
CA SER A 291 -11.70 10.92 28.87
C SER A 291 -11.98 9.71 27.98
N GLN A 292 -13.23 9.48 27.57
CA GLN A 292 -13.59 8.42 26.63
C GLN A 292 -13.04 8.70 25.22
N ALA A 293 -13.14 9.95 24.75
CA ALA A 293 -12.58 10.35 23.47
C ALA A 293 -11.05 10.14 23.45
N ASP A 294 -10.35 10.58 24.50
CA ASP A 294 -8.91 10.38 24.65
C ASP A 294 -8.51 8.89 24.61
N TYR A 295 -9.31 8.02 25.23
CA TYR A 295 -9.05 6.57 25.20
C TYR A 295 -9.27 5.98 23.80
N ILE A 296 -10.31 6.40 23.07
CA ILE A 296 -10.53 5.98 21.67
C ILE A 296 -9.37 6.42 20.78
N ASP A 297 -8.89 7.65 20.94
CA ASP A 297 -7.74 8.15 20.19
C ASP A 297 -6.48 7.34 20.51
N ALA A 298 -6.23 7.03 21.78
CA ALA A 298 -5.12 6.18 22.17
C ALA A 298 -5.21 4.76 21.59
N LEU A 299 -6.42 4.17 21.53
CA LEU A 299 -6.65 2.87 20.90
C LEU A 299 -6.39 2.91 19.39
N ASN A 300 -6.86 3.95 18.70
CA ASN A 300 -6.61 4.16 17.28
C ASN A 300 -5.10 4.32 17.01
N ASP A 301 -4.37 4.99 17.89
CA ASP A 301 -2.93 5.12 17.79
C ASP A 301 -2.22 3.77 17.97
N VAL A 302 -2.63 2.92 18.93
CA VAL A 302 -2.10 1.55 19.06
C VAL A 302 -2.30 0.76 17.77
N ALA A 303 -3.52 0.79 17.20
CA ALA A 303 -3.82 0.10 15.95
C ALA A 303 -2.96 0.62 14.79
N ARG A 304 -2.79 1.95 14.68
CA ARG A 304 -1.93 2.57 13.66
C ARG A 304 -0.47 2.13 13.82
N GLN A 305 0.08 2.19 15.04
CA GLN A 305 1.47 1.74 15.29
C GLN A 305 1.68 0.27 14.96
N HIS A 306 0.66 -0.57 15.19
CA HIS A 306 0.73 -1.99 14.83
C HIS A 306 0.76 -2.18 13.31
N ILE A 307 -0.12 -1.50 12.58
CA ILE A 307 -0.14 -1.53 11.11
C ILE A 307 1.20 -1.03 10.55
N ASP A 308 1.71 0.09 11.06
CA ASP A 308 2.98 0.67 10.62
C ASP A 308 4.16 -0.30 10.86
N PHE A 309 4.15 -1.05 11.97
CA PHE A 309 5.13 -2.11 12.22
C PHE A 309 5.03 -3.26 11.20
N ILE A 310 3.82 -3.72 10.88
CA ILE A 310 3.60 -4.77 9.87
C ILE A 310 4.08 -4.29 8.49
N LEU A 311 3.76 -3.05 8.11
CA LEU A 311 4.22 -2.43 6.86
C LEU A 311 5.76 -2.36 6.82
N ALA A 312 6.41 -1.96 7.91
CA ALA A 312 7.87 -1.90 8.00
C ALA A 312 8.51 -3.31 7.88
N ARG A 313 7.92 -4.33 8.50
CA ARG A 313 8.34 -5.73 8.31
C ARG A 313 8.20 -6.15 6.84
N MET A 314 7.06 -5.93 6.22
CA MET A 314 6.84 -6.25 4.81
C MET A 314 7.89 -5.59 3.90
N GLN A 315 8.16 -4.30 4.14
CA GLN A 315 9.14 -3.55 3.37
C GLN A 315 10.52 -4.19 3.48
N LEU A 316 10.94 -4.61 4.68
CA LEU A 316 12.20 -5.32 4.85
C LEU A 316 12.22 -6.66 4.09
N PHE A 317 11.18 -7.49 4.19
CA PHE A 317 11.12 -8.76 3.46
C PHE A 317 11.19 -8.55 1.94
N LEU A 318 10.57 -7.48 1.44
CA LEU A 318 10.66 -7.07 0.03
C LEU A 318 12.08 -6.61 -0.33
N ASP A 319 12.70 -5.75 0.49
CA ASP A 319 14.06 -5.24 0.24
C ASP A 319 15.14 -6.32 0.33
N LEU A 320 14.87 -7.42 1.03
CA LEU A 320 15.70 -8.62 1.07
C LEU A 320 15.40 -9.63 -0.05
N GLU A 321 14.38 -9.39 -0.89
CA GLU A 321 13.81 -10.35 -1.86
C GLU A 321 13.42 -11.71 -1.23
N LEU A 322 13.00 -11.69 0.04
CA LEU A 322 12.52 -12.88 0.76
C LEU A 322 10.98 -12.99 0.73
N LEU A 323 10.30 -11.95 0.26
CA LEU A 323 8.85 -11.91 0.15
C LEU A 323 8.37 -12.90 -0.94
N THR A 324 7.75 -13.99 -0.51
CA THR A 324 7.21 -15.02 -1.42
C THR A 324 5.70 -14.94 -1.48
N VAL A 325 5.18 -14.84 -2.70
CA VAL A 325 3.75 -14.67 -2.95
C VAL A 325 3.14 -16.03 -3.33
N ASP A 326 1.94 -16.32 -2.82
CA ASP A 326 1.20 -17.54 -3.15
C ASP A 326 0.50 -17.44 -4.53
N ASN A 327 -0.23 -18.50 -4.90
CA ASN A 327 -0.98 -18.54 -6.18
C ASN A 327 -2.13 -17.52 -6.26
N ASN A 328 -2.49 -16.87 -5.15
CA ASN A 328 -3.54 -15.87 -5.06
C ASN A 328 -2.97 -14.45 -4.97
N ASP A 329 -1.70 -14.26 -5.32
CA ASP A 329 -0.97 -13.00 -5.18
C ASP A 329 -0.89 -12.46 -3.74
N PHE A 330 -1.00 -13.34 -2.73
CA PHE A 330 -0.94 -12.96 -1.32
C PHE A 330 0.33 -13.45 -0.62
N TRP A 331 0.89 -12.62 0.27
CA TRP A 331 1.99 -13.04 1.12
C TRP A 331 1.44 -13.85 2.30
N HIS A 332 1.72 -15.14 2.31
CA HIS A 332 1.18 -16.08 3.31
C HIS A 332 1.65 -15.79 4.75
N GLU A 333 2.78 -15.10 4.92
CA GLU A 333 3.37 -14.77 6.22
C GLU A 333 2.93 -13.40 6.74
N LEU A 334 2.00 -12.70 6.06
CA LEU A 334 1.55 -11.37 6.44
C LEU A 334 1.05 -11.30 7.89
N TYR A 335 0.25 -12.30 8.28
CA TYR A 335 -0.34 -12.38 9.61
C TYR A 335 0.52 -13.18 10.60
N ASP A 336 1.62 -13.77 10.13
CA ASP A 336 2.53 -14.53 10.97
C ASP A 336 3.72 -13.67 11.41
N GLU A 337 3.60 -13.11 12.62
CA GLU A 337 4.67 -12.32 13.22
C GLU A 337 5.87 -13.14 13.69
N SER A 338 5.75 -14.47 13.75
CA SER A 338 6.84 -15.33 14.18
C SER A 338 7.89 -15.56 13.10
N VAL A 339 7.55 -15.29 11.83
CA VAL A 339 8.47 -15.47 10.71
C VAL A 339 9.61 -14.47 10.79
N GLN A 340 10.83 -15.01 10.80
CA GLN A 340 12.09 -14.28 10.81
C GLN A 340 12.75 -14.38 9.42
N PRO A 341 13.31 -13.28 8.89
CA PRO A 341 14.09 -13.32 7.67
C PRO A 341 15.34 -14.18 7.89
N GLN A 342 15.53 -15.18 7.04
CA GLN A 342 16.71 -16.04 7.11
C GLN A 342 17.81 -15.48 6.19
N PRO A 343 19.08 -15.43 6.64
CA PRO A 343 20.18 -15.00 5.79
C PRO A 343 20.35 -15.90 4.57
N GLN A 344 20.26 -15.33 3.36
CA GLN A 344 20.40 -16.06 2.10
C GLN A 344 21.58 -15.51 1.29
N LEU A 345 22.74 -16.16 1.43
CA LEU A 345 23.99 -15.73 0.81
C LEU A 345 24.19 -16.30 -0.61
N ASP A 346 23.40 -17.31 -0.98
CA ASP A 346 23.48 -17.92 -2.30
C ASP A 346 22.61 -17.16 -3.31
N PRO A 347 23.17 -16.64 -4.42
CA PRO A 347 22.41 -15.84 -5.37
C PRO A 347 21.28 -16.67 -6.01
N PRO A 348 20.13 -16.04 -6.33
CA PRO A 348 18.99 -16.70 -6.96
C PRO A 348 19.32 -16.95 -8.44
N LEU A 349 20.07 -18.01 -8.71
CA LEU A 349 20.44 -18.40 -10.07
C LEU A 349 19.32 -19.27 -10.68
N PRO A 350 18.96 -19.06 -11.96
CA PRO A 350 18.05 -19.95 -12.66
C PRO A 350 18.58 -21.39 -12.65
N ASP A 351 17.67 -22.37 -12.72
CA ASP A 351 18.07 -23.78 -12.83
C ASP A 351 18.79 -24.09 -14.16
N GLU A 352 18.62 -23.22 -15.15
CA GLU A 352 19.27 -23.32 -16.45
C GLU A 352 20.65 -22.62 -16.46
N PRO A 353 21.60 -23.09 -17.30
CA PRO A 353 22.88 -22.39 -17.44
C PRO A 353 22.66 -20.94 -17.85
N ALA A 354 23.42 -20.01 -17.28
CA ALA A 354 23.29 -18.57 -17.53
C ALA A 354 23.37 -18.17 -19.02
N TYR A 355 23.95 -19.02 -19.87
CA TYR A 355 24.08 -18.81 -21.31
C TYR A 355 23.17 -19.72 -22.16
N GLY A 356 22.15 -20.32 -21.53
CA GLY A 356 21.24 -21.26 -22.15
C GLY A 356 21.91 -22.59 -22.51
N ARG A 357 21.20 -23.40 -23.29
CA ARG A 357 21.69 -24.71 -23.76
C ARG A 357 22.38 -24.55 -25.11
N LEU A 358 23.59 -25.11 -25.24
CA LEU A 358 24.26 -25.18 -26.53
C LEU A 358 23.50 -26.09 -27.49
N THR A 359 23.37 -25.66 -28.76
CA THR A 359 22.71 -26.46 -29.80
C THR A 359 23.45 -27.80 -30.00
N PRO A 360 22.76 -28.95 -29.96
CA PRO A 360 23.40 -30.27 -29.88
C PRO A 360 24.31 -30.63 -31.07
N HIS A 361 24.01 -30.09 -32.25
CA HIS A 361 24.66 -30.48 -33.50
C HIS A 361 25.74 -29.50 -33.99
N MET A 362 26.07 -28.48 -33.20
CA MET A 362 27.14 -27.52 -33.54
C MET A 362 28.42 -27.80 -32.76
N LYS A 363 29.57 -27.69 -33.46
CA LYS A 363 30.89 -27.77 -32.84
C LYS A 363 31.22 -26.46 -32.13
N HIS A 364 30.86 -26.38 -30.86
CA HIS A 364 31.20 -25.25 -29.99
C HIS A 364 32.67 -25.27 -29.55
N SER A 365 33.28 -24.10 -29.40
CA SER A 365 34.66 -23.98 -28.92
C SER A 365 34.80 -24.46 -27.46
N LYS A 366 36.00 -24.87 -27.04
CA LYS A 366 36.29 -25.24 -25.63
C LYS A 366 35.94 -24.11 -24.65
N ARG A 367 36.05 -22.85 -25.09
CA ARG A 367 35.74 -21.66 -24.29
C ARG A 367 34.22 -21.50 -24.09
N ILE A 368 33.44 -21.74 -25.14
CA ILE A 368 31.97 -21.72 -25.08
C ILE A 368 31.45 -22.89 -24.24
N ARG A 369 32.07 -24.08 -24.35
CA ARG A 369 31.68 -25.23 -23.51
C ARG A 369 31.94 -24.99 -22.02
N ARG A 370 33.05 -24.34 -21.66
CA ARG A 370 33.32 -23.95 -20.26
C ARG A 370 32.29 -23.00 -19.66
N MET A 371 31.59 -22.22 -20.49
CA MET A 371 30.52 -21.31 -20.03
C MET A 371 29.25 -22.07 -19.58
N LEU A 372 29.10 -23.35 -19.93
CA LEU A 372 27.99 -24.20 -19.45
C LEU A 372 28.24 -24.78 -18.05
N GLU A 373 29.51 -24.90 -17.64
CA GLU A 373 29.94 -25.64 -16.46
C GLU A 373 30.41 -24.70 -15.33
N VAL A 374 29.79 -23.52 -15.20
CA VAL A 374 30.06 -22.63 -14.05
C VAL A 374 29.44 -23.29 -12.81
N PRO A 375 30.24 -23.79 -11.84
CA PRO A 375 29.72 -24.51 -10.68
C PRO A 375 28.85 -23.57 -9.83
N ARG A 376 27.69 -24.08 -9.39
CA ARG A 376 26.80 -23.38 -8.45
C ARG A 376 27.53 -23.17 -7.11
N GLY A 377 27.36 -22.00 -6.47
CA GLY A 377 27.83 -21.74 -5.10
C GLY A 377 29.32 -21.44 -4.91
N THR A 378 30.14 -21.42 -5.97
CA THR A 378 31.53 -20.93 -5.88
C THR A 378 31.67 -19.61 -6.63
N PRO A 379 32.04 -18.49 -5.97
CA PRO A 379 32.26 -17.23 -6.67
C PRO A 379 33.43 -17.37 -7.64
N GLN A 380 33.14 -17.52 -8.94
CA GLN A 380 34.15 -17.46 -10.00
C GLN A 380 34.50 -16.00 -10.33
N ILE A 381 34.98 -15.26 -9.33
CA ILE A 381 35.90 -14.14 -9.59
C ILE A 381 37.30 -14.67 -9.29
N THR A 382 37.71 -15.73 -9.99
CA THR A 382 39.12 -15.92 -10.24
C THR A 382 39.51 -14.82 -11.22
N SER A 383 40.37 -13.90 -10.76
CA SER A 383 41.16 -13.03 -11.64
C SER A 383 41.55 -13.82 -12.89
N PRO A 384 41.48 -13.24 -14.11
CA PRO A 384 41.95 -13.93 -15.29
C PRO A 384 43.36 -14.43 -14.97
N GLU A 385 43.57 -15.74 -15.04
CA GLU A 385 44.87 -16.38 -14.89
C GLU A 385 45.87 -15.52 -15.66
N LEU A 386 46.80 -14.90 -14.92
CA LEU A 386 47.90 -14.16 -15.54
C LEU A 386 48.46 -15.07 -16.63
N PRO A 387 48.65 -14.57 -17.87
CA PRO A 387 49.18 -15.41 -18.93
C PRO A 387 50.44 -16.08 -18.41
N GLU A 388 50.43 -17.41 -18.46
CA GLU A 388 51.53 -18.29 -18.09
C GLU A 388 52.85 -17.61 -18.44
N SER A 389 53.60 -17.25 -17.39
CA SER A 389 54.86 -16.52 -17.52
C SER A 389 55.69 -17.20 -18.61
N ALA A 390 56.09 -16.42 -19.61
CA ALA A 390 56.98 -16.88 -20.68
C ALA A 390 58.13 -17.70 -20.07
N PRO A 391 58.55 -18.82 -20.71
CA PRO A 391 59.60 -19.65 -20.18
C PRO A 391 60.83 -18.78 -19.88
N ALA A 392 61.29 -18.86 -18.63
CA ALA A 392 62.49 -18.16 -18.18
C ALA A 392 63.60 -18.38 -19.20
N ALA A 393 64.24 -17.27 -19.61
CA ALA A 393 65.41 -17.32 -20.47
C ALA A 393 66.42 -18.31 -19.85
N SER A 394 66.80 -19.31 -20.63
CA SER A 394 67.85 -20.25 -20.27
C SER A 394 69.09 -19.49 -19.84
N GLU A 395 69.53 -19.70 -18.60
CA GLU A 395 70.88 -19.32 -18.16
C GLU A 395 71.88 -19.91 -19.14
N ALA A 396 72.57 -19.03 -19.86
CA ALA A 396 73.74 -19.37 -20.62
C ALA A 396 74.87 -19.65 -19.62
N THR A 397 75.14 -20.94 -19.40
CA THR A 397 76.37 -21.41 -18.77
C THR A 397 77.56 -20.94 -19.60
N ALA A 398 78.39 -20.06 -19.06
CA ALA A 398 79.70 -19.75 -19.62
C ALA A 398 80.66 -20.93 -19.32
N PRO A 399 81.49 -21.36 -20.28
CA PRO A 399 82.54 -22.33 -20.01
C PRO A 399 83.74 -21.66 -19.33
N ASP A 400 84.42 -22.42 -18.47
CA ASP A 400 85.72 -22.09 -17.84
C ASP A 400 86.82 -21.68 -18.84
#